data_AF-A0A0D0CRE2-F1
#
_entry.id   AF-A0A0D0CRE2-F1
#
_cell.length_a   1.000
_cell.length_b   1.000
_cell.length_c   1.000
_cell.angle_alpha   90.00
_cell.angle_beta   90.00
_cell.angle_gamma   90.00
#
_symmetry.space_group_name_H-M   'P 1'
#
loop_
_entity.id
_entity.type
_entity.pdbx_description
1 polymer ?
#
loop_
_entity_poly.entity_id
_entity_poly.type
_entity_poly.pdbx_seq_one_letter_code
_entity_poly.pdbx_strand_id
1 'polypeptide(L)' 'MKPTATKADLPSSHDVSVFIHNTFIDFLQQLKTDIQSPATGGISTTMDLWSVDQTKVVFLSITAH' A
#
# COMPACT_ATOMS: atom_id res chain seq x y z
N MET A 1 17.88 28.55 -7.46
CA MET A 1 16.59 28.24 -8.11
C MET A 1 15.52 28.25 -7.03
N LYS A 2 14.46 29.04 -7.18
CA LYS A 2 13.29 29.03 -6.28
C LYS A 2 12.16 28.31 -7.01
N PRO A 3 11.47 27.33 -6.41
CA PRO A 3 10.33 26.68 -7.05
C PRO A 3 9.25 27.71 -7.36
N THR A 4 8.74 27.71 -8.59
CA THR A 4 7.62 28.56 -9.03
C THR A 4 6.25 28.02 -8.60
N ALA A 5 6.21 26.81 -8.03
CA ALA A 5 4.99 26.17 -7.58
C ALA A 5 4.31 26.96 -6.45
N THR A 6 3.00 27.13 -6.59
CA THR A 6 2.08 27.77 -5.66
C THR A 6 1.24 26.71 -4.94
N LYS A 7 0.47 27.11 -3.93
CA LYS A 7 -0.42 26.19 -3.21
C LYS A 7 -1.49 25.55 -4.11
N ALA A 8 -1.89 26.23 -5.18
CA ALA A 8 -2.84 25.70 -6.16
C ALA A 8 -2.24 24.56 -6.99
N ASP A 9 -0.90 24.49 -7.06
CA ASP A 9 -0.17 23.43 -7.77
C ASP A 9 0.04 22.19 -6.89
N LEU A 10 -0.32 22.26 -5.60
CA LEU A 10 -0.22 21.14 -4.67
C LEU A 10 -1.58 20.41 -4.60
N PRO A 11 -1.58 19.07 -4.66
CA PRO A 11 -2.80 18.30 -4.47
C PRO A 11 -3.33 18.49 -3.05
N SER A 12 -4.65 18.53 -2.89
CA SER A 12 -5.26 18.57 -1.58
C SER A 12 -5.10 17.21 -0.86
N SER A 13 -5.30 17.19 0.46
CA SER A 13 -5.33 15.92 1.20
C SER A 13 -6.39 14.96 0.67
N HIS A 14 -7.50 15.49 0.16
CA HIS A 14 -8.54 14.68 -0.47
C HIS A 14 -8.03 14.02 -1.76
N ASP A 15 -7.39 14.79 -2.64
CA ASP A 15 -6.85 14.29 -3.90
C ASP A 15 -5.80 13.20 -3.66
N VAL A 16 -4.91 13.41 -2.69
CA VAL A 16 -3.90 12.41 -2.30
C VAL A 16 -4.57 11.14 -1.76
N SER A 17 -5.58 11.28 -0.88
CA SER A 17 -6.28 10.12 -0.32
C SER A 17 -7.02 9.31 -1.39
N VAL A 18 -7.67 9.99 -2.34
CA VAL A 18 -8.37 9.33 -3.46
C VAL A 18 -7.37 8.64 -4.37
N PHE A 19 -6.26 9.30 -4.70
CA PHE A 19 -5.20 8.71 -5.50
C PHE A 19 -4.63 7.44 -4.85
N ILE A 20 -4.30 7.48 -3.56
CA ILE A 20 -3.81 6.32 -2.80
C ILE A 20 -4.84 5.20 -2.80
N HIS A 21 -6.11 5.51 -2.54
CA HIS A 21 -7.19 4.52 -2.53
C HIS A 21 -7.29 3.80 -3.89
N ASN A 22 -7.40 4.56 -4.98
CA ASN A 22 -7.56 3.99 -6.32
C ASN A 22 -6.33 3.16 -6.72
N THR A 23 -5.13 3.69 -6.50
CA THR A 23 -3.88 2.97 -6.80
C THR A 23 -3.78 1.65 -6.02
N PHE A 24 -4.22 1.65 -4.76
CA PHE A 24 -4.23 0.45 -3.93
C PHE A 24 -5.25 -0.59 -4.42
N ILE A 25 -6.43 -0.16 -4.88
CA ILE A 25 -7.42 -1.05 -5.48
C ILE A 25 -6.86 -1.69 -6.76
N ASP A 26 -6.24 -0.92 -7.65
CA ASP A 26 -5.63 -1.43 -8.88
C ASP A 26 -4.53 -2.45 -8.57
N PHE A 27 -3.67 -2.15 -7.58
CA PHE A 27 -2.65 -3.09 -7.09
C PHE A 27 -3.27 -4.41 -6.61
N LEU A 28 -4.35 -4.38 -5.83
CA LEU A 28 -5.01 -5.60 -5.35
C LEU A 28 -5.61 -6.43 -6.49
N GLN A 29 -6.15 -5.78 -7.52
CA GLN A 29 -6.67 -6.48 -8.70
C GLN A 29 -5.55 -7.18 -9.49
N GLN A 30 -4.41 -6.50 -9.66
CA GLN A 30 -3.23 -7.08 -10.31
C GLN A 30 -2.68 -8.24 -9.49
N LEU A 31 -2.48 -8.05 -8.19
CA LEU A 31 -2.00 -9.09 -7.28
C LEU A 31 -2.89 -10.34 -7.34
N LYS A 32 -4.22 -10.17 -7.32
CA LYS A 32 -5.15 -11.30 -7.45
C LYS A 32 -4.95 -12.05 -8.76
N THR A 33 -4.75 -11.32 -9.86
CA THR A 33 -4.52 -11.92 -11.18
C THR A 33 -3.21 -12.72 -11.20
N ASP A 34 -2.15 -12.15 -10.63
CA ASP A 34 -0.83 -12.78 -10.58
C ASP A 34 -0.85 -14.06 -9.74
N ILE A 35 -1.53 -14.01 -8.58
CA ILE A 35 -1.69 -15.18 -7.68
C ILE A 35 -2.53 -16.29 -8.31
N GLN A 36 -3.49 -15.93 -9.17
CA GLN A 36 -4.37 -16.90 -9.85
C GLN A 36 -3.76 -17.43 -11.16
N SER A 37 -2.57 -16.97 -11.54
CA SER A 37 -1.90 -17.38 -12.77
C SER A 37 -1.56 -18.89 -12.76
N PRO A 38 -1.63 -19.60 -13.90
CA PRO A 38 -1.27 -21.02 -13.97
C PRO A 38 0.20 -21.35 -13.64
N ALA A 39 1.08 -20.33 -13.55
CA ALA A 39 2.50 -20.47 -13.17
C ALA A 39 2.73 -20.52 -11.65
N THR A 40 1.66 -20.60 -10.84
CA THR A 40 1.70 -20.42 -9.39
C THR A 40 2.25 -21.64 -8.66
N GLY A 41 3.57 -21.68 -8.54
CA GLY A 41 4.29 -22.60 -7.65
C GLY A 41 5.23 -21.90 -6.66
N GLY A 42 5.29 -20.56 -6.67
CA GLY A 42 6.36 -19.79 -6.02
C GLY A 42 5.92 -18.73 -5.01
N ILE A 43 4.65 -18.69 -4.59
CA ILE A 43 4.21 -17.68 -3.63
C ILE A 43 4.53 -18.15 -2.21
N SER A 44 5.27 -17.32 -1.48
CA SER A 44 5.47 -17.52 -0.04
C SER A 44 5.05 -16.29 0.73
N THR A 45 4.54 -16.47 1.94
CA THR A 45 4.12 -15.34 2.79
C THR A 45 4.90 -15.33 4.09
N THR A 46 5.45 -14.17 4.44
CA THR A 46 5.98 -13.89 5.77
C THR A 46 4.92 -13.15 6.58
N MET A 47 4.55 -13.68 7.73
CA MET A 47 3.65 -13.04 8.68
C MET A 47 4.46 -12.60 9.89
N ASP A 48 4.37 -11.32 10.24
CA ASP A 48 5.02 -10.74 11.41
C ASP A 48 3.97 -10.15 12.35
N LEU A 49 4.11 -10.46 13.64
CA LEU A 49 3.21 -10.02 14.68
C LEU A 49 4.04 -9.39 15.80
N TRP A 50 3.80 -8.11 16.05
CA TRP A 50 4.50 -7.37 17.08
C TRP A 50 3.57 -6.38 17.77
N SER A 51 3.91 -6.00 19.00
CA SER A 51 3.13 -5.09 19.82
C SER A 51 3.95 -3.88 20.24
N VAL A 52 3.27 -2.74 20.39
CA VAL A 52 3.88 -1.50 20.90
C VAL A 52 3.20 -1.10 22.19
N ASP A 53 3.96 -1.09 23.28
CA ASP A 53 3.44 -0.77 24.60
C ASP A 53 2.96 0.67 24.73
N GLN A 54 3.57 1.61 24.01
CA GLN A 54 3.21 3.03 24.04
C GLN A 54 1.81 3.28 23.47
N THR A 55 1.45 2.55 22.40
CA THR A 55 0.13 2.70 21.77
C THR A 55 -0.88 1.67 22.27
N LYS A 56 -0.42 0.63 22.99
CA LYS A 56 -1.24 -0.52 23.42
C LYS A 56 -1.94 -1.21 22.24
N VAL A 57 -1.27 -1.24 21.09
CA VAL A 57 -1.75 -1.87 19.85
C VAL A 57 -0.86 -3.05 19.46
N VAL A 58 -1.47 -4.03 18.81
CA VAL A 58 -0.79 -5.15 18.14
C VAL A 58 -0.91 -4.95 16.63
N PHE A 59 0.19 -5.14 15.92
CA PHE A 59 0.28 -5.01 14.47
C PHE A 59 0.52 -6.38 13.85
N LEU A 60 -0.34 -6.77 12.91
CA LEU A 60 -0.14 -7.94 12.05
C LEU A 60 0.28 -7.44 10.67
N SER A 61 1.48 -7.82 10.24
CA SER A 61 2.02 -7.51 8.93
C SER A 61 2.10 -8.79 8.10
N ILE A 62 1.68 -8.73 6.84
CA ILE A 62 1.76 -9.84 5.89
C ILE A 62 2.52 -9.35 4.66
N THR A 63 3.60 -10.05 4.31
CA THR A 63 4.37 -9.81 3.09
C THR A 63 4.30 -11.06 2.21
N ALA A 64 3.91 -10.92 0.95
CA ALA A 64 3.96 -12.00 -0.04
C ALA A 64 5.19 -11.83 -0.95
N HIS A 65 5.87 -12.93 -1.26
CA HIS A 65 7.02 -13.03 -2.17
C HIS A 65 6.65 -13.89 -3.38
#